data_AF-A0A9P7C0P2-F1
#
_entry.id   AF-A0A9P7C0P2-F1
#
_cell.length_a   1.000
_cell.length_b   1.000
_cell.length_c   1.000
_cell.angle_alpha   90.00
_cell.angle_beta   90.00
_cell.angle_gamma   90.00
#
_symmetry.space_group_name_H-M   'P 1'
#
loop_
_entity.id
_entity.type
_entity.pdbx_description
1 polymer ?
#
loop_
_entity_poly.entity_id
_entity_poly.type
_entity_poly.pdbx_seq_one_letter_code
_entity_poly.pdbx_strand_id
1 'polypeptide(L)'
;MGRTGTLYAVEQDGIVPALITIAKGLGGGYQPIGAVMAQQRIVDAMQQGSGFFQHGHTYLGHAIACAASLAVQDACDSGWNRRWARIRMWATSAAAASSWASNWCKTERPSRPSTLR
;
A
#
# COMPACT_ATOMS: atom_id res chain seq x y z
N MET A 1 6.47 -7.55 -6.80
CA MET A 1 5.36 -8.30 -6.20
C MET A 1 5.44 -9.76 -6.64
N GLY A 2 6.38 -10.55 -6.12
CA GLY A 2 6.43 -12.01 -6.34
C GLY A 2 7.16 -12.49 -7.60
N ARG A 3 7.44 -11.62 -8.58
CA ARG A 3 8.04 -11.99 -9.88
C ARG A 3 9.35 -12.77 -9.78
N THR A 4 10.18 -12.50 -8.77
CA THR A 4 11.49 -13.13 -8.55
C THR A 4 11.43 -14.26 -7.52
N GLY A 5 10.24 -14.66 -7.05
CA GLY A 5 10.09 -15.60 -5.94
C GLY A 5 10.12 -14.94 -4.56
N THR A 6 10.46 -13.65 -4.47
CA THR A 6 10.23 -12.78 -3.30
C THR A 6 9.23 -11.66 -3.60
N LEU A 7 8.56 -11.09 -2.59
CA LEU A 7 7.64 -9.96 -2.79
C LEU A 7 8.38 -8.78 -3.39
N TYR A 8 9.52 -8.44 -2.80
CA TYR A 8 10.51 -7.51 -3.34
C TYR A 8 11.83 -8.22 -3.63
N ALA A 9 12.42 -7.95 -4.80
CA ALA A 9 13.69 -8.58 -5.19
C ALA A 9 14.81 -8.31 -4.18
N VAL A 10 14.85 -7.11 -3.59
CA VAL A 10 15.83 -6.71 -2.56
C VAL A 10 15.86 -7.59 -1.31
N GLU A 11 14.81 -8.38 -1.06
CA GLU A 11 14.79 -9.38 0.01
C GLU A 11 15.86 -10.46 -0.18
N GLN A 12 16.17 -10.81 -1.43
CA GLN A 12 17.15 -11.84 -1.78
C GLN A 12 18.57 -11.41 -1.42
N ASP A 13 18.81 -10.09 -1.44
CA ASP A 13 20.10 -9.49 -1.09
C ASP A 13 20.19 -9.11 0.40
N GLY A 14 19.11 -9.32 1.18
CA GLY A 14 19.06 -8.90 2.58
C GLY A 14 19.08 -7.38 2.80
N ILE A 15 18.78 -6.59 1.78
CA ILE A 15 18.86 -5.13 1.80
C ILE A 15 17.53 -4.52 2.27
N VAL A 16 17.61 -3.52 3.15
CA VAL A 16 16.47 -2.68 3.53
C VAL A 16 16.58 -1.32 2.84
N PRO A 17 15.83 -1.06 1.77
CA PRO A 17 16.01 0.15 0.97
C PRO A 17 15.46 1.39 1.69
N ALA A 18 16.09 2.54 1.44
CA ALA A 18 15.61 3.84 1.93
C ALA A 18 14.29 4.25 1.24
N LEU A 19 14.22 4.02 -0.07
CA LEU A 19 13.05 4.21 -0.93
C LEU A 19 12.85 2.96 -1.79
N ILE A 20 11.61 2.59 -2.07
CA ILE A 20 11.28 1.51 -3.02
C ILE A 20 10.09 1.92 -3.86
N THR A 21 10.19 1.71 -5.17
CA THR A 21 9.12 2.03 -6.13
C THR A 21 8.39 0.77 -6.55
N ILE A 22 7.06 0.86 -6.62
CA ILE A 22 6.19 -0.25 -6.98
C ILE A 22 5.09 0.24 -7.92
N ALA A 23 4.69 -0.59 -8.87
CA ALA A 23 3.63 -0.36 -9.86
C ALA A 23 3.29 -1.72 -10.48
N LYS A 24 2.91 -1.79 -11.76
CA LYS A 24 2.69 -3.05 -12.51
C LYS A 24 1.87 -4.07 -11.71
N GLY A 25 2.53 -5.09 -11.15
CA GLY A 25 1.90 -6.13 -10.32
C GLY A 25 1.14 -5.59 -9.11
N LEU A 26 1.43 -4.37 -8.65
CA LEU A 26 0.67 -3.68 -7.60
C LEU A 26 -0.83 -3.56 -7.90
N GLY A 27 -1.18 -3.23 -9.15
CA GLY A 27 -2.57 -3.11 -9.59
C GLY A 27 -3.06 -4.32 -10.39
N GLY A 28 -2.22 -5.33 -10.61
CA GLY A 28 -2.55 -6.54 -11.36
C GLY A 28 -2.98 -6.30 -12.81
N GLY A 29 -2.82 -5.08 -13.34
CA GLY A 29 -3.35 -4.67 -14.65
C GLY A 29 -4.81 -4.18 -14.64
N TYR A 30 -5.51 -4.18 -13.50
CA TYR A 30 -6.91 -3.75 -13.40
C TYR A 30 -7.07 -2.23 -13.38
N GLN A 31 -6.15 -1.53 -12.72
CA GLN A 31 -6.13 -0.07 -12.62
C GLN A 31 -4.68 0.45 -12.67
N PRO A 32 -4.44 1.61 -13.29
CA PRO A 32 -3.12 2.25 -13.27
C PRO A 32 -2.81 2.73 -11.86
N ILE A 33 -1.79 2.14 -11.24
CA ILE A 33 -1.32 2.54 -9.92
C ILE A 33 0.18 2.35 -9.79
N GLY A 34 0.82 3.32 -9.15
CA GLY A 34 2.20 3.26 -8.70
C GLY A 34 2.32 3.89 -7.33
N ALA A 35 3.33 3.50 -6.58
CA ALA A 35 3.64 4.06 -5.28
C ALA A 35 5.16 4.09 -5.05
N VAL A 36 5.58 5.04 -4.22
CA VAL A 36 6.92 5.08 -3.63
C VAL A 36 6.74 4.86 -2.14
N MET A 37 7.40 3.85 -1.59
CA MET A 37 7.46 3.66 -0.15
C MET A 37 8.77 4.21 0.37
N ALA A 38 8.72 4.91 1.50
CA ALA A 38 9.86 5.57 2.11
C ALA A 38 9.98 5.17 3.56
N GLN A 39 11.22 5.11 4.07
CA GLN A 39 11.44 4.92 5.49
C GLN A 39 10.98 6.15 6.29
N GLN A 40 10.46 5.94 7.49
CA GLN A 40 9.92 7.00 8.35
C GLN A 40 10.92 8.14 8.57
N ARG A 41 12.21 7.86 8.76
CA ARG A 41 13.26 8.90 8.91
C ARG A 41 13.32 9.91 7.77
N ILE A 42 12.95 9.51 6.54
CA ILE A 42 12.95 10.38 5.36
C ILE A 42 11.71 11.27 5.40
N VAL A 43 10.56 10.68 5.75
CA VAL A 43 9.30 11.39 5.94
C VAL A 43 9.44 12.43 7.06
N ASP A 44 10.04 12.03 8.19
CA ASP A 44 10.28 12.90 9.34
C ASP A 44 11.22 14.06 8.97
N ALA A 45 12.30 13.79 8.25
CA ALA A 45 13.22 14.83 7.80
C ALA A 45 12.54 15.87 6.89
N MET A 46 11.65 15.43 5.99
CA MET A 46 10.86 16.34 5.15
C MET A 46 9.87 17.16 5.98
N GLN A 47 9.18 16.51 6.95
CA GLN A 47 8.21 17.16 7.83
C GLN A 47 8.85 18.18 8.78
N GLN A 48 10.03 17.85 9.34
CA GLN A 48 10.77 18.72 10.27
C GLN A 48 11.52 19.85 9.57
N GLY A 49 11.84 19.68 8.28
CA GLY A 49 12.42 20.72 7.44
C GLY A 49 11.39 21.76 7.01
N SER A 50 11.20 21.91 5.70
CA SER A 50 10.21 22.85 5.16
C SER A 50 8.76 22.37 5.28
N GLY A 51 8.55 21.06 5.56
CA GLY A 51 7.23 20.42 5.48
C GLY A 51 6.64 20.38 4.06
N PHE A 52 7.32 20.97 3.08
CA PHE A 52 6.83 21.18 1.73
C PHE A 52 7.39 20.13 0.78
N PHE A 53 6.49 19.32 0.22
CA PHE A 53 6.83 18.32 -0.78
C PHE A 53 6.06 18.62 -2.08
N GLN A 54 6.72 19.31 -3.01
CA GLN A 54 6.11 19.71 -4.28
C GLN A 54 6.07 18.54 -5.27
N HIS A 55 5.13 17.64 -5.05
CA HIS A 55 4.91 16.48 -5.90
C HIS A 55 3.42 16.18 -5.99
N GLY A 56 2.91 16.08 -7.20
CA GLY A 56 1.50 15.87 -7.46
C GLY A 56 1.26 15.30 -8.84
N HIS A 57 0.36 14.34 -8.93
CA HIS A 57 -0.21 13.88 -10.19
C HIS A 57 -1.73 14.06 -10.11
N THR A 58 -2.39 14.30 -11.24
CA THR A 58 -3.86 14.49 -11.29
C THR A 58 -4.63 13.34 -10.62
N TYR A 59 -4.13 12.12 -10.75
CA TYR A 59 -4.75 10.90 -10.19
C TYR A 59 -4.05 10.37 -8.93
N LEU A 60 -3.23 11.21 -8.29
CA LEU A 60 -2.59 10.86 -7.03
C LEU A 60 -3.68 10.55 -5.99
N GLY A 61 -3.65 9.34 -5.44
CA GLY A 61 -4.67 8.90 -4.48
C GLY A 61 -5.97 8.38 -5.05
N HIS A 62 -6.04 8.08 -6.35
CA HIS A 62 -7.26 7.64 -7.00
C HIS A 62 -7.91 6.45 -6.27
N ALA A 63 -9.06 6.67 -5.62
CA ALA A 63 -9.65 5.74 -4.67
C ALA A 63 -9.94 4.35 -5.28
N ILE A 64 -10.44 4.31 -6.51
CA ILE A 64 -10.72 3.06 -7.22
C ILE A 64 -9.44 2.31 -7.57
N ALA A 65 -8.35 3.03 -7.89
CA ALA A 65 -7.07 2.39 -8.19
C ALA A 65 -6.48 1.77 -6.92
N CYS A 66 -6.60 2.46 -5.78
CA CYS A 66 -6.21 1.94 -4.47
C CYS A 66 -7.03 0.70 -4.06
N ALA A 67 -8.36 0.74 -4.24
CA ALA A 67 -9.24 -0.37 -3.90
C ALA A 67 -8.95 -1.61 -4.78
N ALA A 68 -8.79 -1.43 -6.09
CA ALA A 68 -8.41 -2.51 -7.00
C ALA A 68 -7.03 -3.09 -6.64
N SER A 69 -6.06 -2.24 -6.31
CA SER A 69 -4.75 -2.67 -5.86
C SER A 69 -4.82 -3.49 -4.57
N LEU A 70 -5.60 -3.05 -3.58
CA LEU A 70 -5.78 -3.81 -2.34
C LEU A 70 -6.35 -5.20 -2.63
N ALA A 71 -7.39 -5.30 -3.45
CA ALA A 71 -7.97 -6.59 -3.83
C ALA A 71 -6.97 -7.51 -4.57
N VAL A 72 -6.15 -6.96 -5.47
CA VAL A 72 -5.09 -7.72 -6.15
C VAL A 72 -4.05 -8.23 -5.15
N GLN A 73 -3.66 -7.37 -4.21
CA GLN A 73 -2.68 -7.70 -3.20
C GLN A 73 -3.19 -8.80 -2.25
N ASP A 74 -4.44 -8.71 -1.79
CA ASP A 74 -5.08 -9.72 -0.96
C ASP A 74 -5.23 -11.06 -1.70
N ALA A 75 -5.57 -11.04 -2.99
CA ALA A 75 -5.64 -12.25 -3.82
C ALA A 75 -4.27 -12.93 -3.99
N CYS A 76 -3.19 -12.15 -3.98
CA CYS A 76 -1.82 -12.66 -4.05
C CYS A 76 -1.30 -13.13 -2.68
N ASP A 77 -1.91 -12.71 -1.57
CA ASP A 77 -1.42 -12.90 -0.19
C ASP A 77 -1.69 -14.30 0.38
N SER A 78 -1.40 -15.33 -0.41
CA SER A 78 -1.48 -16.76 -0.04
C SER A 78 -0.41 -17.21 0.98
N GLY A 79 0.10 -16.29 1.82
CA GLY A 79 1.08 -16.56 2.88
C GLY A 79 2.35 -15.71 2.81
N TRP A 80 2.35 -14.55 2.13
CA TRP A 80 3.55 -13.72 2.06
C TRP A 80 3.77 -12.97 3.38
N ASN A 81 4.94 -13.19 3.99
CA ASN A 81 5.21 -12.86 5.40
C ASN A 81 5.06 -11.35 5.74
N ARG A 82 4.45 -11.05 6.90
CA ARG A 82 4.18 -9.71 7.50
C ARG A 82 5.43 -8.86 7.86
N ARG A 83 6.61 -9.23 7.36
CA ARG A 83 7.91 -8.63 7.72
C ARG A 83 8.04 -7.16 7.27
N TRP A 84 7.30 -6.75 6.23
CA TRP A 84 7.35 -5.40 5.66
C TRP A 84 6.32 -4.41 6.21
N ALA A 85 5.53 -4.78 7.22
CA ALA A 85 4.57 -3.88 7.87
C ALA A 85 5.20 -2.63 8.52
N ARG A 86 6.54 -2.59 8.67
CA ARG A 86 7.30 -1.43 9.16
C ARG A 86 7.55 -0.35 8.11
N ILE A 87 7.58 -0.70 6.82
CA ILE A 87 7.67 0.30 5.74
C ILE A 87 6.25 0.72 5.43
N ARG A 88 5.85 1.89 5.93
CA ARG A 88 4.54 2.45 5.62
C ARG A 88 4.53 2.91 4.16
N MET A 89 3.51 2.50 3.43
CA MET A 89 3.22 3.04 2.11
C MET A 89 2.95 4.53 2.25
N TRP A 90 3.85 5.35 1.71
CA TRP A 90 3.59 6.77 1.52
C TRP A 90 2.92 6.96 0.16
N ALA A 91 1.67 6.50 0.07
CA ALA A 91 0.77 7.08 -0.91
C ALA A 91 0.48 8.49 -0.39
N THR A 92 0.70 9.50 -1.21
CA THR A 92 0.43 10.93 -1.00
C THR A 92 -1.06 11.25 -0.78
N SER A 93 -1.83 10.26 -0.30
CA SER A 93 -3.24 10.31 0.07
C SER A 93 -3.51 9.46 1.32
N ALA A 94 -2.51 9.26 2.18
CA ALA A 94 -2.66 8.53 3.43
C ALA A 94 -3.67 9.17 4.41
N ALA A 95 -3.97 10.47 4.27
CA ALA A 95 -5.01 11.12 5.07
C ALA A 95 -6.44 10.70 4.65
N ALA A 96 -6.66 10.39 3.38
CA ALA A 96 -7.96 9.94 2.89
C ALA A 96 -8.11 8.41 2.92
N ALA A 97 -7.05 7.66 2.61
CA ALA A 97 -7.13 6.19 2.52
C ALA A 97 -7.27 5.51 3.89
N SER A 98 -6.63 6.03 4.95
CA SER A 98 -6.75 5.46 6.31
C SER A 98 -8.12 5.73 6.94
N SER A 99 -8.68 6.92 6.72
CA SER A 99 -10.04 7.30 7.13
C SER A 99 -11.11 6.53 6.35
N TRP A 100 -10.95 6.44 5.02
CA TRP A 100 -11.91 5.77 4.14
C TRP A 100 -11.91 4.25 4.31
N ALA A 101 -10.75 3.58 4.38
CA ALA A 101 -10.67 2.13 4.60
C ALA A 101 -11.19 1.72 5.99
N SER A 102 -10.97 2.56 7.01
CA SER A 102 -11.49 2.31 8.37
C SER A 102 -13.02 2.49 8.46
N ASN A 103 -13.61 3.36 7.63
CA ASN A 103 -15.06 3.53 7.55
C ASN A 103 -15.73 2.50 6.63
N TRP A 104 -15.10 2.13 5.50
CA TRP A 104 -15.64 1.13 4.58
C TRP A 104 -15.67 -0.27 5.20
N CYS A 105 -14.62 -0.65 5.94
CA CYS A 105 -14.57 -1.93 6.68
C CYS A 105 -15.66 -2.04 7.77
N LYS A 106 -16.26 -0.90 8.19
CA LYS A 106 -17.39 -0.87 9.12
C LYS A 106 -18.75 -0.93 8.43
N THR A 107 -18.87 -0.48 7.17
CA THR A 107 -20.15 -0.40 6.45
C THR A 107 -20.52 -1.66 5.66
N GLU A 108 -19.57 -2.57 5.37
CA GLU A 108 -19.82 -3.75 4.54
C GLU A 108 -19.38 -5.08 5.16
N ARG A 109 -19.50 -5.26 6.49
CA ARG A 109 -19.60 -6.62 7.02
C ARG A 109 -21.06 -7.07 6.91
N PRO A 110 -21.44 -7.96 5.98
CA PRO A 110 -22.70 -8.67 6.13
C PRO A 110 -22.68 -9.38 7.49
N SER A 111 -23.70 -9.11 8.30
CA SER A 111 -23.91 -9.80 9.55
C SER A 111 -23.92 -11.30 9.27
N ARG A 112 -22.92 -12.00 9.79
CA ARG A 112 -22.82 -13.46 9.70
C ARG A 112 -24.07 -14.03 10.41
N PRO A 113 -24.98 -14.75 9.73
CA PRO A 113 -26.19 -15.24 10.37
C PRO A 113 -25.80 -16.24 11.47
N SER A 114 -26.25 -15.93 12.69
CA SER A 114 -26.00 -16.72 13.89
C SER A 114 -27.02 -17.86 14.01
N THR A 115 -26.95 -18.87 13.15
CA THR A 115 -27.67 -20.14 13.38
C THR A 115 -27.03 -21.27 12.60
N LEU A 116 -26.31 -22.14 13.30
CA LEU A 116 -26.32 -23.59 13.12
C LEU A 116 -25.83 -24.17 14.46
N ARG A 117 -26.79 -24.62 15.26
CA ARG A 117 -26.58 -25.72 16.22
C ARG A 117 -26.56 -27.02 15.42
#